data_AF-A0A958BCV1-F1
#
_entry.id   AF-A0A958BCV1-F1
#
_cell.length_a   1.000
_cell.length_b   1.000
_cell.length_c   1.000
_cell.angle_alpha   90.00
_cell.angle_beta   90.00
_cell.angle_gamma   90.00
#
_symmetry.space_group_name_H-M   'P 1'
#
loop_
_entity.id
_entity.type
_entity.pdbx_description
1 polymer ?
#
loop_
_entity_poly.entity_id
_entity_poly.type
_entity_poly.pdbx_seq_one_letter_code
_entity_poly.pdbx_strand_id
1 'polypeptide(L)'
;MPTFVWLLFGALVLGLIVVYDLLQRKHAILRNFPVVGHLRYLLEAFGPELRQYIVTDNDEERPFSRDQRRWVYASAKQQNNYFGFGTDNDLEQSPNYLVVKHQTLPAAPPAGFEGVDHGYPIPCAKVLGGPRGRRHAFRPASVVNTSAMSFGSLSGPAVEAINRGCAIAGCLQNTGEGGISDHHRLGGELIFQLGTGYFGCRDARGRFSLERLKETLAGAPVRAIEIKLSQGAKPGVGGILPAAKVTQEIARIRGIPVGQTVHSPAFHTAFDSPDALLDFVELLAEETGLPVGIKSAVGELDFWNELADLMASSDRGVDFIAIDGGEGGTGAAPLAFSDHVSLPFKLGFTRVYRELAERGLHERIVFVGSGKLGLPQNALFAFSIGCDMVAVAREAMLAIGCIQAQKCHTGHCPTGVATQNPWLVRGLVPSDKAARLANYVMVLRQELLKLSHACGVPHPSLVDADRFEILDDHFGARTPRELFGYEAGWGLPGAADRAGIRELMGAGPAG
;
A
#
# COMPACT_ATOMS: atom_id res chain seq x y z
N MET A 1 -52.69 -27.87 -22.27
CA MET A 1 -52.84 -26.43 -22.57
C MET A 1 -51.76 -25.52 -21.95
N PRO A 2 -51.36 -25.64 -20.67
CA PRO A 2 -50.41 -24.70 -20.07
C PRO A 2 -49.01 -24.72 -20.73
N THR A 3 -48.51 -25.90 -21.09
CA THR A 3 -47.20 -26.08 -21.75
C THR A 3 -47.11 -25.43 -23.12
N PHE A 4 -48.17 -25.45 -23.91
CA PHE A 4 -48.20 -24.82 -25.24
C PHE A 4 -48.19 -23.28 -25.16
N VAL A 5 -48.85 -22.72 -24.15
CA VAL A 5 -48.83 -21.27 -23.87
C VAL A 5 -47.43 -20.82 -23.45
N TRP A 6 -46.73 -21.59 -22.61
CA TRP A 6 -45.34 -21.30 -22.23
C TRP A 6 -44.36 -21.39 -23.41
N LEU A 7 -44.56 -22.35 -24.32
CA LEU A 7 -43.73 -22.46 -25.53
C LEU A 7 -43.95 -21.28 -26.48
N LEU A 8 -45.20 -20.87 -26.70
CA LEU A 8 -45.52 -19.70 -27.51
C LEU A 8 -44.98 -18.41 -26.89
N PHE A 9 -45.07 -18.26 -25.57
CA PHE A 9 -44.50 -17.12 -24.85
C PHE A 9 -42.97 -17.09 -24.99
N GLY A 10 -42.29 -18.22 -24.83
CA GLY A 10 -40.84 -18.34 -25.02
C GLY A 10 -40.41 -17.99 -26.45
N ALA A 11 -41.15 -18.45 -27.46
CA ALA A 11 -40.89 -18.13 -28.87
C ALA A 11 -41.11 -16.65 -29.17
N LEU A 12 -42.14 -16.03 -28.59
CA LEU A 12 -42.39 -14.59 -28.71
C LEU A 12 -41.24 -13.77 -28.10
N VAL A 13 -40.80 -14.11 -26.88
CA VAL A 13 -39.68 -13.42 -26.22
C VAL A 13 -38.40 -13.56 -27.04
N LEU A 14 -38.09 -14.76 -27.53
CA LEU A 14 -36.92 -14.99 -28.38
C LEU A 14 -37.00 -14.19 -29.69
N GLY A 15 -38.18 -14.15 -30.32
CA GLY A 15 -38.43 -13.35 -31.52
C GLY A 15 -38.21 -11.86 -31.28
N LEU A 16 -38.67 -11.33 -30.14
CA LEU A 16 -38.44 -9.93 -29.74
C LEU A 16 -36.95 -9.64 -29.51
N ILE A 17 -36.21 -10.57 -28.88
CA ILE A 17 -34.75 -10.46 -28.69
C ILE A 17 -34.03 -10.44 -30.04
N VAL A 18 -34.40 -11.32 -30.98
CA VAL A 18 -33.81 -11.36 -32.33
C VAL A 18 -34.06 -10.04 -33.07
N VAL A 19 -35.30 -9.54 -33.04
CA VAL A 19 -35.65 -8.26 -33.68
C VAL A 19 -34.85 -7.10 -33.06
N TYR A 20 -34.75 -7.06 -31.73
CA TYR A 20 -33.94 -6.08 -31.02
C TYR A 20 -32.46 -6.15 -31.44
N ASP A 21 -31.88 -7.36 -31.44
CA ASP A 21 -30.46 -7.60 -31.78
C ASP A 21 -30.12 -7.16 -33.21
N LEU A 22 -31.03 -7.38 -34.17
CA LEU A 22 -30.87 -7.01 -35.57
C LEU A 22 -31.02 -5.49 -35.83
N LEU A 23 -31.92 -4.84 -35.10
CA LEU A 23 -32.24 -3.41 -35.27
C LEU A 23 -31.29 -2.50 -34.49
N GLN A 24 -30.77 -2.94 -33.35
CA GLN A 24 -29.85 -2.13 -32.56
C GLN A 24 -28.54 -1.89 -33.35
N ARG A 25 -28.01 -0.67 -33.26
CA ARG A 25 -26.83 -0.24 -34.03
C ARG A 25 -25.54 -0.14 -33.19
N LYS A 26 -25.61 -0.47 -31.89
CA LYS A 26 -24.54 -0.21 -30.91
C LYS A 26 -23.56 -1.38 -30.76
N HIS A 27 -24.02 -2.62 -30.88
CA HIS A 27 -23.22 -3.82 -30.63
C HIS A 27 -23.12 -4.67 -31.91
N ALA A 28 -21.98 -4.63 -32.60
CA ALA A 28 -21.77 -5.36 -33.85
C ALA A 28 -21.95 -6.88 -33.70
N ILE A 29 -21.52 -7.46 -32.57
CA ILE A 29 -21.60 -8.90 -32.32
C ILE A 29 -23.05 -9.38 -32.14
N LEU A 30 -23.88 -8.66 -31.36
CA LEU A 30 -25.30 -9.02 -31.20
C LEU A 30 -26.05 -8.91 -32.53
N ARG A 31 -25.67 -7.94 -33.37
CA ARG A 31 -26.27 -7.73 -34.68
C ARG A 31 -25.90 -8.80 -35.69
N ASN A 32 -24.65 -9.25 -35.69
CA ASN A 32 -24.15 -10.29 -36.61
C ASN A 32 -24.54 -11.71 -36.16
N PHE A 33 -24.68 -11.92 -34.85
CA PHE A 33 -25.04 -13.22 -34.26
C PHE A 33 -26.16 -13.04 -33.20
N PRO A 34 -27.41 -12.77 -33.62
CA PRO A 34 -28.54 -12.60 -32.70
C PRO A 34 -28.69 -13.80 -31.76
N VAL A 35 -29.09 -13.57 -30.51
CA VAL A 35 -29.23 -14.58 -29.46
C VAL A 35 -27.88 -15.18 -29.00
N VAL A 36 -27.07 -15.74 -29.90
CA VAL A 36 -25.78 -16.39 -29.57
C VAL A 36 -24.75 -15.38 -29.05
N GLY A 37 -24.76 -14.16 -29.58
CA GLY A 37 -23.88 -13.09 -29.11
C GLY A 37 -24.06 -12.76 -27.62
N HIS A 38 -25.26 -12.95 -27.05
CA HIS A 38 -25.51 -12.74 -25.62
C HIS A 38 -24.72 -13.70 -24.74
N LEU A 39 -24.46 -14.93 -25.22
CA LEU A 39 -23.63 -15.89 -24.50
C LEU A 39 -22.20 -15.38 -24.34
N ARG A 40 -21.65 -14.71 -25.36
CA ARG A 40 -20.32 -14.07 -25.25
C ARG A 40 -20.32 -13.03 -24.13
N TYR A 41 -21.27 -12.10 -24.11
CA TYR A 41 -21.31 -11.05 -23.09
C TYR A 41 -21.59 -11.61 -21.69
N LEU A 42 -22.37 -12.68 -21.59
CA LEU A 42 -22.57 -13.41 -20.33
C LEU A 42 -21.26 -14.05 -19.85
N LEU A 43 -20.56 -14.77 -20.71
CA LEU A 43 -19.25 -15.37 -20.40
C LEU A 43 -18.18 -14.32 -20.16
N GLU A 44 -18.23 -13.16 -20.83
CA GLU A 44 -17.32 -12.03 -20.60
C GLU A 44 -17.59 -11.36 -19.25
N ALA A 45 -18.86 -11.28 -18.82
CA ALA A 45 -19.25 -10.72 -17.54
C ALA A 45 -18.81 -11.57 -16.33
N PHE A 46 -18.78 -12.90 -16.48
CA PHE A 46 -18.32 -13.85 -15.45
C PHE A 46 -16.88 -14.36 -15.67
N GLY A 47 -16.30 -14.08 -16.85
CA GLY A 47 -15.04 -14.64 -17.31
C GLY A 47 -13.83 -14.29 -16.44
N PRO A 48 -13.68 -13.04 -15.96
CA PRO A 48 -12.62 -12.69 -15.01
C PRO A 48 -12.69 -13.53 -13.72
N GLU A 49 -13.89 -13.69 -13.14
CA GLU A 49 -14.10 -14.49 -11.93
C GLU A 49 -13.85 -15.98 -12.18
N LEU A 50 -14.37 -16.54 -13.28
CA LEU A 50 -14.16 -17.96 -13.62
C LEU A 50 -12.69 -18.29 -13.86
N ARG A 51 -11.94 -17.42 -14.55
CA ARG A 51 -10.50 -17.61 -14.77
C ARG A 51 -9.74 -17.68 -13.46
N GLN A 52 -10.07 -16.79 -12.51
CA GLN A 52 -9.43 -16.72 -11.19
C GLN A 52 -9.64 -17.97 -10.30
N TYR A 53 -10.65 -18.82 -10.57
CA TYR A 53 -10.93 -19.99 -9.72
C TYR A 53 -10.79 -21.33 -10.43
N ILE A 54 -10.89 -21.37 -11.77
CA ILE A 54 -11.00 -22.63 -12.52
C ILE A 54 -9.85 -22.84 -13.53
N VAL A 55 -9.26 -21.77 -14.08
CA VAL A 55 -8.39 -21.88 -15.27
C VAL A 55 -6.94 -21.50 -15.02
N THR A 56 -6.68 -20.58 -14.10
CA THR A 56 -5.34 -19.99 -13.93
C THR A 56 -4.49 -20.86 -13.00
N ASP A 57 -3.21 -21.07 -13.34
CA ASP A 57 -2.26 -21.76 -12.46
C ASP A 57 -1.99 -20.91 -11.19
N ASN A 58 -1.45 -21.53 -10.13
CA ASN A 58 -1.29 -20.89 -8.83
C ASN A 58 -0.44 -19.61 -8.88
N ASP A 59 0.51 -19.51 -9.82
CA ASP A 59 1.48 -18.41 -9.96
C ASP A 59 1.16 -17.41 -11.08
N GLU A 60 0.17 -17.68 -11.93
CA GLU A 60 -0.13 -16.85 -13.11
C GLU A 60 -1.06 -15.66 -12.81
N GLU A 61 -1.84 -15.74 -11.72
CA GLU A 61 -2.81 -14.68 -11.39
C GLU A 61 -2.13 -13.32 -11.12
N ARG A 62 -2.69 -12.27 -11.73
CA ARG A 62 -2.29 -10.88 -11.52
C ARG A 62 -3.43 -10.06 -10.90
N PRO A 63 -3.14 -9.05 -10.06
CA PRO A 63 -1.81 -8.60 -9.61
C PRO A 63 -1.17 -9.46 -8.50
N PHE A 64 -1.94 -10.22 -7.73
CA PHE A 64 -1.42 -11.23 -6.78
C PHE A 64 -1.73 -12.64 -7.26
N SER A 65 -0.75 -13.53 -7.11
CA SER A 65 -0.93 -14.95 -7.41
C SER A 65 -1.87 -15.61 -6.40
N ARG A 66 -2.38 -16.80 -6.71
CA ARG A 66 -3.28 -17.53 -5.82
C ARG A 66 -2.59 -17.86 -4.50
N ASP A 67 -1.32 -18.23 -4.53
CA ASP A 67 -0.55 -18.54 -3.32
C ASP A 67 -0.27 -17.30 -2.48
N GLN A 68 0.00 -16.16 -3.11
CA GLN A 68 0.11 -14.88 -2.40
C GLN A 68 -1.20 -14.52 -1.71
N ARG A 69 -2.34 -14.65 -2.40
CA ARG A 69 -3.67 -14.41 -1.80
C ARG A 69 -3.96 -15.40 -0.69
N ARG A 70 -3.68 -16.69 -0.90
CA ARG A 70 -3.86 -17.76 0.08
C ARG A 70 -3.06 -17.49 1.34
N TRP A 71 -1.79 -17.09 1.21
CA TRP A 71 -0.94 -16.76 2.35
C TRP A 71 -1.52 -15.59 3.16
N VAL A 72 -1.94 -14.49 2.51
CA VAL A 72 -2.58 -13.36 3.19
C VAL A 72 -3.88 -13.78 3.88
N TYR A 73 -4.75 -14.55 3.21
CA TYR A 73 -6.01 -15.00 3.78
C TYR A 73 -5.84 -15.97 4.95
N ALA A 74 -4.91 -16.94 4.84
CA ALA A 74 -4.63 -17.90 5.89
C ALA A 74 -4.05 -17.19 7.12
N SER A 75 -3.08 -16.29 6.90
CA SER A 75 -2.49 -15.47 7.97
C SER A 75 -3.53 -14.60 8.67
N ALA A 76 -4.40 -13.93 7.91
CA ALA A 76 -5.47 -13.11 8.48
C ALA A 76 -6.49 -13.92 9.30
N LYS A 77 -6.75 -15.18 8.90
CA LYS A 77 -7.71 -16.07 9.58
C LYS A 77 -7.08 -16.95 10.67
N GLN A 78 -5.78 -16.80 10.95
CA GLN A 78 -5.02 -17.73 11.79
C GLN A 78 -5.17 -19.20 11.37
N GLN A 79 -5.30 -19.43 10.07
CA GLN A 79 -5.30 -20.76 9.49
C GLN A 79 -3.87 -21.18 9.16
N ASN A 80 -3.66 -22.49 8.97
CA ASN A 80 -2.38 -23.01 8.53
C ASN A 80 -1.94 -22.35 7.21
N ASN A 81 -0.81 -21.65 7.25
CA ASN A 81 -0.17 -21.00 6.11
C ASN A 81 1.09 -21.77 5.62
N TYR A 82 1.32 -23.00 6.09
CA TYR A 82 2.36 -23.89 5.60
C TYR A 82 2.02 -24.45 4.20
N PHE A 83 3.07 -24.61 3.40
CA PHE A 83 3.05 -25.26 2.09
C PHE A 83 3.88 -26.55 2.18
N GLY A 84 3.44 -27.60 1.48
CA GLY A 84 4.10 -28.91 1.47
C GLY A 84 4.64 -29.27 0.09
N PHE A 85 5.35 -30.40 -0.01
CA PHE A 85 5.91 -31.00 -1.25
C PHE A 85 7.11 -30.27 -1.88
N GLY A 86 7.22 -28.93 -1.79
CA GLY A 86 8.35 -28.18 -2.31
C GLY A 86 7.96 -26.78 -2.81
N THR A 87 8.85 -26.13 -3.56
CA THR A 87 8.52 -24.91 -4.31
C THR A 87 7.91 -25.29 -5.66
N ASP A 88 6.76 -24.69 -5.99
CA ASP A 88 6.17 -24.78 -7.33
C ASP A 88 6.77 -23.72 -8.29
N ASN A 89 7.53 -22.75 -7.76
CA ASN A 89 8.22 -21.75 -8.58
C ASN A 89 9.38 -22.37 -9.36
N ASP A 90 9.49 -22.00 -10.63
CA ASP A 90 10.68 -22.28 -11.44
C ASP A 90 11.85 -21.38 -11.00
N LEU A 91 12.80 -21.95 -10.27
CA LEU A 91 13.95 -21.21 -9.74
C LEU A 91 15.01 -20.89 -10.81
N GLU A 92 15.06 -21.68 -11.88
CA GLU A 92 16.15 -21.64 -12.87
C GLU A 92 15.81 -20.73 -14.05
N GLN A 93 14.53 -20.68 -14.45
CA GLN A 93 14.10 -19.92 -15.62
C GLN A 93 13.36 -18.62 -15.24
N SER A 94 12.97 -18.44 -13.98
CA SER A 94 12.29 -17.21 -13.57
C SER A 94 13.29 -16.03 -13.56
N PRO A 95 13.13 -15.03 -14.44
CA PRO A 95 14.03 -13.90 -14.46
C PRO A 95 13.86 -13.06 -13.19
N ASN A 96 14.97 -12.64 -12.59
CA ASN A 96 15.02 -11.86 -11.36
C ASN A 96 14.42 -12.60 -10.13
N TYR A 97 14.56 -13.93 -10.08
CA TYR A 97 14.12 -14.69 -8.92
C TYR A 97 14.90 -14.26 -7.68
N LEU A 98 14.19 -14.06 -6.56
CA LEU A 98 14.78 -13.55 -5.33
C LEU A 98 15.13 -14.69 -4.38
N VAL A 99 16.41 -14.84 -4.05
CA VAL A 99 16.91 -15.80 -3.06
C VAL A 99 17.34 -15.07 -1.80
N VAL A 100 16.92 -15.60 -0.65
CA VAL A 100 17.40 -15.15 0.68
C VAL A 100 18.48 -16.13 1.15
N LYS A 101 19.68 -15.63 1.42
CA LYS A 101 20.81 -16.43 1.90
C LYS A 101 20.74 -16.56 3.42
N HIS A 102 20.40 -17.75 3.88
CA HIS A 102 20.47 -18.11 5.29
C HIS A 102 21.92 -18.28 5.76
N GLN A 103 22.17 -18.09 7.05
CA GLN A 103 23.39 -18.46 7.74
C GLN A 103 23.27 -19.92 8.19
N THR A 104 24.24 -20.76 7.84
CA THR A 104 24.24 -22.20 8.16
C THR A 104 24.23 -22.46 9.67
N LEU A 105 24.89 -21.60 10.44
CA LEU A 105 24.99 -21.67 11.89
C LEU A 105 24.51 -20.33 12.48
N PRO A 106 23.19 -20.10 12.59
CA PRO A 106 22.66 -18.86 13.14
C PRO A 106 22.88 -18.80 14.66
N ALA A 107 22.99 -17.58 15.18
CA ALA A 107 22.97 -17.37 16.63
C ALA A 107 21.62 -17.84 17.21
N ALA A 108 21.64 -18.28 18.48
CA ALA A 108 20.40 -18.61 19.17
C ALA A 108 19.48 -17.37 19.17
N PRO A 109 18.17 -17.55 18.88
CA PRO A 109 17.26 -16.42 18.92
C PRO A 109 17.14 -15.89 20.36
N PRO A 110 16.75 -14.62 20.55
CA PRO A 110 16.54 -14.05 21.88
C PRO A 110 15.58 -14.89 22.73
N ALA A 111 15.74 -14.84 24.06
CA ALA A 111 14.81 -15.51 24.96
C ALA A 111 13.36 -15.01 24.74
N GLY A 112 12.39 -15.93 24.64
CA GLY A 112 10.99 -15.60 24.29
C GLY A 112 10.67 -15.64 22.79
N PHE A 113 11.64 -15.96 21.94
CA PHE A 113 11.40 -16.26 20.53
C PHE A 113 10.81 -17.67 20.32
N GLU A 114 11.02 -18.57 21.29
CA GLU A 114 10.42 -19.90 21.34
C GLU A 114 9.02 -19.80 21.97
N GLY A 115 7.99 -20.08 21.17
CA GLY A 115 6.59 -19.99 21.61
C GLY A 115 5.98 -18.65 21.25
N VAL A 116 5.18 -18.69 20.19
CA VAL A 116 4.40 -17.59 19.59
C VAL A 116 3.65 -16.78 20.65
N ASP A 117 4.22 -15.66 21.11
CA ASP A 117 3.48 -14.67 21.91
C ASP A 117 2.86 -13.61 20.97
N HIS A 118 1.63 -13.23 21.24
CA HIS A 118 0.67 -12.68 20.28
C HIS A 118 0.92 -11.21 19.88
N GLY A 119 1.99 -10.57 20.34
CA GLY A 119 2.21 -9.13 20.15
C GLY A 119 3.28 -8.73 19.12
N TYR A 120 4.40 -9.48 19.02
CA TYR A 120 5.69 -9.11 18.40
C TYR A 120 5.75 -7.68 17.80
N PRO A 121 5.87 -6.64 18.65
CA PRO A 121 6.19 -5.31 18.15
C PRO A 121 7.59 -5.36 17.55
N ILE A 122 7.71 -4.95 16.30
CA ILE A 122 9.00 -4.76 15.63
C ILE A 122 9.12 -3.25 15.46
N PRO A 123 9.79 -2.54 16.39
CA PRO A 123 9.88 -1.10 16.32
C PRO A 123 10.77 -0.66 15.15
N CYS A 124 10.49 0.50 14.58
CA CYS A 124 11.38 1.12 13.61
C CYS A 124 12.78 1.32 14.24
N ALA A 125 13.84 1.08 13.48
CA ALA A 125 15.22 1.27 13.94
C ALA A 125 15.54 2.75 14.19
N LYS A 126 14.89 3.65 13.45
CA LYS A 126 15.02 5.11 13.57
C LYS A 126 13.87 5.75 14.34
N VAL A 127 14.11 6.93 14.90
CA VAL A 127 13.08 7.79 15.50
C VAL A 127 12.55 8.78 14.45
N LEU A 128 11.28 8.67 14.10
CA LEU A 128 10.61 9.56 13.14
C LEU A 128 10.60 11.00 13.69
N GLY A 129 11.19 11.93 12.94
CA GLY A 129 11.36 13.33 13.34
C GLY A 129 12.45 13.57 14.40
N GLY A 130 13.18 12.53 14.82
CA GLY A 130 14.25 12.63 15.81
C GLY A 130 15.41 13.52 15.35
N PRO A 131 16.02 13.28 14.17
CA PRO A 131 17.14 14.06 13.66
C PRO A 131 16.89 15.57 13.47
N ARG A 132 15.62 15.99 13.42
CA ARG A 132 15.20 17.40 13.32
C ARG A 132 14.61 17.96 14.60
N GLY A 133 14.60 17.19 15.68
CA GLY A 133 14.10 17.64 16.99
C GLY A 133 12.61 17.97 17.00
N ARG A 134 11.78 17.28 16.20
CA ARG A 134 10.33 17.55 16.15
C ARG A 134 9.71 17.33 17.53
N ARG A 135 8.83 18.23 17.97
CA ARG A 135 8.20 18.21 19.31
C ARG A 135 7.49 16.88 19.61
N HIS A 136 6.90 16.26 18.60
CA HIS A 136 6.20 14.99 18.70
C HIS A 136 6.95 13.85 17.97
N ALA A 137 8.28 13.96 17.86
CA ALA A 137 9.12 12.88 17.38
C ALA A 137 8.88 11.59 18.17
N PHE A 138 8.90 10.45 17.48
CA PHE A 138 8.61 9.16 18.11
C PHE A 138 9.21 8.00 17.34
N ARG A 139 9.38 6.86 18.02
CA ARG A 139 9.75 5.61 17.37
C ARG A 139 8.48 4.83 17.03
N PRO A 140 8.15 4.62 15.74
CA PRO A 140 7.05 3.73 15.37
C PRO A 140 7.21 2.35 16.02
N ALA A 141 6.17 1.88 16.70
CA ALA A 141 6.18 0.57 17.36
C ALA A 141 6.12 -0.62 16.37
N SER A 142 5.83 -0.32 15.10
CA SER A 142 5.77 -1.29 14.03
C SER A 142 6.49 -0.83 12.77
N VAL A 143 7.29 -1.73 12.19
CA VAL A 143 7.82 -1.60 10.83
C VAL A 143 6.81 -1.98 9.73
N VAL A 144 5.65 -2.56 10.08
CA VAL A 144 4.58 -2.92 9.14
C VAL A 144 3.35 -2.06 9.44
N ASN A 145 3.07 -1.10 8.56
CA ASN A 145 1.97 -0.13 8.72
C ASN A 145 1.01 -0.20 7.53
N THR A 146 -0.18 0.39 7.64
CA THR A 146 -1.11 0.43 6.49
C THR A 146 -0.89 1.68 5.64
N SER A 147 -0.77 1.48 4.33
CA SER A 147 -0.58 2.56 3.36
C SER A 147 -1.88 3.30 3.09
N ALA A 148 -1.71 4.47 2.48
CA ALA A 148 -2.75 5.46 2.29
C ALA A 148 -3.93 4.95 1.44
N MET A 149 -5.12 4.88 2.04
CA MET A 149 -6.34 4.47 1.35
C MET A 149 -7.53 5.32 1.81
N SER A 150 -8.06 6.14 0.90
CA SER A 150 -9.03 7.16 1.28
C SER A 150 -10.41 6.61 1.65
N PHE A 151 -11.03 7.19 2.68
CA PHE A 151 -12.47 7.08 2.89
C PHE A 151 -13.22 7.69 1.70
N GLY A 152 -14.16 6.94 1.12
CA GLY A 152 -14.80 7.24 -0.16
C GLY A 152 -14.35 6.29 -1.26
N SER A 153 -13.05 6.01 -1.36
CA SER A 153 -12.57 4.86 -2.14
C SER A 153 -12.91 3.55 -1.43
N LEU A 154 -12.66 3.51 -0.12
CA LEU A 154 -13.10 2.45 0.79
C LEU A 154 -14.44 2.81 1.45
N SER A 155 -15.19 1.79 1.87
CA SER A 155 -16.40 1.93 2.69
C SER A 155 -16.06 2.33 4.13
N GLY A 156 -17.03 2.89 4.85
CA GLY A 156 -16.90 3.20 6.27
C GLY A 156 -16.48 2.00 7.12
N PRO A 157 -17.20 0.86 7.01
CA PRO A 157 -16.82 -0.39 7.66
C PRO A 157 -15.40 -0.88 7.35
N ALA A 158 -14.89 -0.65 6.14
CA ALA A 158 -13.52 -1.02 5.77
C ALA A 158 -12.49 -0.14 6.48
N VAL A 159 -12.72 1.17 6.50
CA VAL A 159 -11.86 2.13 7.22
C VAL A 159 -11.86 1.83 8.72
N GLU A 160 -13.04 1.55 9.29
CA GLU A 160 -13.19 1.18 10.69
C GLU A 160 -12.48 -0.14 11.03
N ALA A 161 -12.64 -1.16 10.19
CA ALA A 161 -11.91 -2.43 10.35
C ALA A 161 -10.40 -2.20 10.33
N ILE A 162 -9.91 -1.35 9.42
CA ILE A 162 -8.49 -1.02 9.33
C ILE A 162 -8.02 -0.27 10.58
N ASN A 163 -8.76 0.74 11.03
CA ASN A 163 -8.39 1.52 12.21
C ASN A 163 -8.30 0.66 13.48
N ARG A 164 -9.36 -0.12 13.75
CA ARG A 164 -9.40 -1.03 14.90
C ARG A 164 -8.32 -2.11 14.78
N GLY A 165 -8.09 -2.66 13.59
CA GLY A 165 -7.04 -3.66 13.37
C GLY A 165 -5.63 -3.10 13.59
N CYS A 166 -5.38 -1.87 13.16
CA CYS A 166 -4.12 -1.16 13.42
C CYS A 166 -3.94 -0.88 14.91
N ALA A 167 -5.01 -0.50 15.63
CA ALA A 167 -4.98 -0.33 17.08
C ALA A 167 -4.61 -1.63 17.82
N ILE A 168 -5.22 -2.76 17.43
CA ILE A 168 -4.92 -4.08 18.01
C ILE A 168 -3.47 -4.48 17.73
N ALA A 169 -2.99 -4.25 16.51
CA ALA A 169 -1.62 -4.62 16.11
C ALA A 169 -0.54 -3.61 16.53
N GLY A 170 -0.91 -2.45 17.08
CA GLY A 170 0.04 -1.37 17.39
C GLY A 170 0.79 -0.86 16.15
N CYS A 171 0.14 -0.80 14.99
CA CYS A 171 0.68 -0.14 13.79
C CYS A 171 -0.08 1.12 13.41
N LEU A 172 0.53 1.92 12.53
CA LEU A 172 -0.05 3.15 12.03
C LEU A 172 -1.01 2.89 10.87
N GLN A 173 -2.08 3.69 10.81
CA GLN A 173 -2.96 3.77 9.65
C GLN A 173 -2.77 5.08 8.90
N ASN A 174 -2.45 5.01 7.61
CA ASN A 174 -2.49 6.19 6.76
C ASN A 174 -3.91 6.44 6.22
N THR A 175 -4.43 7.65 6.41
CA THR A 175 -5.83 8.02 6.11
C THR A 175 -6.16 8.06 4.61
N GLY A 176 -5.14 8.12 3.76
CA GLY A 176 -5.33 8.50 2.37
C GLY A 176 -5.75 9.96 2.21
N GLU A 177 -5.92 10.37 0.96
CA GLU A 177 -6.27 11.75 0.58
C GLU A 177 -7.66 12.20 1.04
N GLY A 178 -8.48 11.33 1.63
CA GLY A 178 -9.93 11.56 1.81
C GLY A 178 -10.33 12.43 2.99
N GLY A 179 -9.37 12.93 3.77
CA GLY A 179 -9.62 13.52 5.08
C GLY A 179 -9.75 12.47 6.19
N ILE A 180 -9.94 12.94 7.43
CA ILE A 180 -10.13 12.08 8.61
C ILE A 180 -11.62 11.90 8.87
N SER A 181 -12.16 10.73 8.54
CA SER A 181 -13.55 10.36 8.85
C SER A 181 -13.73 9.87 10.29
N ASP A 182 -14.98 9.77 10.74
CA ASP A 182 -15.32 9.23 12.05
C ASP A 182 -14.87 7.76 12.19
N HIS A 183 -14.84 7.02 11.08
CA HIS A 183 -14.31 5.65 11.01
C HIS A 183 -12.80 5.53 11.27
N HIS A 184 -12.04 6.63 11.20
CA HIS A 184 -10.61 6.67 11.57
C HIS A 184 -10.41 6.99 13.06
N ARG A 185 -11.44 7.39 13.80
CA ARG A 185 -11.34 7.90 15.17
C ARG A 185 -11.69 6.83 16.20
N LEU A 186 -11.23 5.60 16.00
CA LEU A 186 -11.59 4.42 16.80
C LEU A 186 -10.39 3.85 17.58
N GLY A 187 -9.38 4.69 17.83
CA GLY A 187 -8.23 4.40 18.69
C GLY A 187 -6.94 4.03 17.96
N GLY A 188 -6.98 3.71 16.66
CA GLY A 188 -5.78 3.47 15.87
C GLY A 188 -5.03 4.76 15.57
N GLU A 189 -3.71 4.76 15.75
CA GLU A 189 -2.84 5.91 15.45
C GLU A 189 -2.74 6.17 13.95
N LEU A 190 -2.71 7.44 13.56
CA LEU A 190 -2.86 7.85 12.17
C LEU A 190 -1.60 8.54 11.60
N ILE A 191 -1.36 8.30 10.32
CA ILE A 191 -0.61 9.21 9.44
C ILE A 191 -1.64 9.96 8.61
N PHE A 192 -1.72 11.28 8.75
CA PHE A 192 -2.63 12.09 7.95
C PHE A 192 -2.01 12.37 6.57
N GLN A 193 -2.62 11.86 5.51
CA GLN A 193 -2.13 12.11 4.16
C GLN A 193 -2.78 13.36 3.55
N LEU A 194 -1.92 14.30 3.17
CA LEU A 194 -2.24 15.54 2.49
C LEU A 194 -2.09 15.36 0.97
N GLY A 195 -3.20 15.16 0.27
CA GLY A 195 -3.23 15.15 -1.20
C GLY A 195 -3.45 16.53 -1.83
N THR A 196 -3.33 16.61 -3.16
CA THR A 196 -3.48 17.86 -3.94
C THR A 196 -4.88 18.50 -3.85
N GLY A 197 -5.90 17.71 -3.51
CA GLY A 197 -7.25 18.21 -3.26
C GLY A 197 -7.45 18.88 -1.91
N TYR A 198 -6.46 18.80 -1.01
CA TYR A 198 -6.47 19.32 0.36
C TYR A 198 -7.73 18.98 1.16
N PHE A 199 -8.29 17.79 0.94
CA PHE A 199 -9.50 17.37 1.65
C PHE A 199 -9.22 17.28 3.16
N GLY A 200 -10.14 17.84 3.96
CA GLY A 200 -9.93 18.02 5.40
C GLY A 200 -9.06 19.22 5.78
N CYS A 201 -8.48 19.98 4.84
CA CYS A 201 -7.60 21.11 5.17
C CYS A 201 -7.63 22.20 4.10
N ARG A 202 -8.81 22.41 3.50
CA ARG A 202 -9.02 23.36 2.40
C ARG A 202 -9.96 24.50 2.75
N ASP A 203 -9.74 25.65 2.14
CA ASP A 203 -10.69 26.76 2.10
C ASP A 203 -11.85 26.48 1.12
N ALA A 204 -12.83 27.39 1.09
CA ALA A 204 -13.99 27.30 0.19
C ALA A 204 -13.62 27.35 -1.31
N ARG A 205 -12.40 27.82 -1.65
CA ARG A 205 -11.86 27.86 -3.01
C ARG A 205 -11.01 26.62 -3.34
N GLY A 206 -10.81 25.72 -2.39
CA GLY A 206 -10.02 24.50 -2.56
C GLY A 206 -8.52 24.67 -2.40
N ARG A 207 -8.06 25.78 -1.82
CA ARG A 207 -6.65 25.99 -1.48
C ARG A 207 -6.36 25.49 -0.07
N PHE A 208 -5.11 25.18 0.22
CA PHE A 208 -4.68 24.78 1.55
C PHE A 208 -5.05 25.84 2.61
N SER A 209 -5.46 25.37 3.79
CA SER A 209 -5.79 26.19 4.95
C SER A 209 -5.20 25.56 6.21
N LEU A 210 -4.24 26.25 6.81
CA LEU A 210 -3.57 25.82 8.05
C LEU A 210 -4.54 25.70 9.23
N GLU A 211 -5.47 26.63 9.36
CA GLU A 211 -6.51 26.58 10.41
C GLU A 211 -7.37 25.32 10.28
N ARG A 212 -7.83 25.00 9.06
CA ARG A 212 -8.58 23.77 8.80
C ARG A 212 -7.77 22.52 9.05
N LEU A 213 -6.47 22.54 8.74
CA LEU A 213 -5.57 21.44 9.09
C LEU A 213 -5.57 21.22 10.61
N LYS A 214 -5.34 22.27 11.40
CA LYS A 214 -5.34 22.19 12.87
C LYS A 214 -6.67 21.67 13.41
N GLU A 215 -7.80 22.16 12.89
CA GLU A 215 -9.14 21.65 13.22
C GLU A 215 -9.29 20.15 12.93
N THR A 216 -8.81 19.68 11.77
CA THR A 216 -8.93 18.27 11.37
C THR A 216 -8.07 17.35 12.21
N LEU A 217 -6.85 17.79 12.52
CA LEU A 217 -5.92 17.05 13.39
C LEU A 217 -6.43 17.00 14.84
N ALA A 218 -7.19 18.02 15.28
CA ALA A 218 -7.77 18.03 16.61
C ALA A 218 -8.68 16.81 16.83
N GLY A 219 -8.48 16.14 17.97
CA GLY A 219 -9.28 14.99 18.39
C GLY A 219 -9.04 13.70 17.58
N ALA A 220 -7.96 13.61 16.80
CA ALA A 220 -7.51 12.36 16.18
C ALA A 220 -6.09 12.03 16.67
N PRO A 221 -5.74 10.75 16.89
CA PRO A 221 -4.40 10.34 17.30
C PRO A 221 -3.43 10.38 16.11
N VAL A 222 -3.24 11.56 15.51
CA VAL A 222 -2.32 11.74 14.37
C VAL A 222 -0.89 11.84 14.89
N ARG A 223 -0.02 10.99 14.35
CA ARG A 223 1.39 10.88 14.74
C ARG A 223 2.34 11.49 13.71
N ALA A 224 1.92 11.60 12.45
CA ALA A 224 2.72 12.19 11.38
C ALA A 224 1.82 12.72 10.25
N ILE A 225 2.37 13.61 9.42
CA ILE A 225 1.74 14.13 8.21
C ILE A 225 2.52 13.65 6.98
N GLU A 226 1.83 13.11 5.99
CA GLU A 226 2.42 12.69 4.71
C GLU A 226 1.90 13.56 3.57
N ILE A 227 2.77 14.38 2.98
CA ILE A 227 2.46 15.15 1.78
C ILE A 227 2.58 14.24 0.57
N LYS A 228 1.47 13.98 -0.11
CA LYS A 228 1.44 13.05 -1.23
C LYS A 228 1.68 13.78 -2.55
N LEU A 229 2.92 13.74 -3.02
CA LEU A 229 3.32 14.26 -4.33
C LEU A 229 2.76 13.41 -5.47
N SER A 230 2.82 12.08 -5.32
CA SER A 230 2.29 11.15 -6.32
C SER A 230 1.99 9.75 -5.73
N GLN A 231 1.45 8.83 -6.54
CA GLN A 231 1.25 7.42 -6.18
C GLN A 231 1.65 6.53 -7.36
N GLY A 232 2.08 5.30 -7.09
CA GLY A 232 2.61 4.39 -8.12
C GLY A 232 1.62 4.10 -9.25
N ALA A 233 0.35 3.90 -8.92
CA ALA A 233 -0.66 3.52 -9.91
C ALA A 233 -1.04 4.62 -10.91
N LYS A 234 -0.79 5.89 -10.58
CA LYS A 234 -1.18 7.04 -11.42
C LYS A 234 -0.44 8.32 -11.03
N PRO A 235 0.89 8.36 -11.17
CA PRO A 235 1.67 9.56 -10.90
C PRO A 235 1.31 10.67 -11.91
N GLY A 236 1.45 11.93 -11.50
CA GLY A 236 1.17 13.09 -12.37
C GLY A 236 -0.32 13.39 -12.60
N VAL A 237 -1.24 12.64 -11.99
CA VAL A 237 -2.69 12.94 -12.05
C VAL A 237 -3.35 12.88 -10.67
N GLY A 238 -4.27 13.81 -10.43
CA GLY A 238 -4.99 13.89 -9.16
C GLY A 238 -5.93 12.70 -8.90
N GLY A 239 -6.38 12.57 -7.65
CA GLY A 239 -7.44 11.63 -7.27
C GLY A 239 -8.77 11.92 -7.97
N ILE A 240 -9.50 10.88 -8.32
CA ILE A 240 -10.88 10.96 -8.84
C ILE A 240 -11.80 10.25 -7.86
N LEU A 241 -12.84 10.94 -7.38
CA LEU A 241 -13.94 10.32 -6.64
C LEU A 241 -15.24 10.50 -7.45
N PRO A 242 -15.82 9.41 -7.98
CA PRO A 242 -17.07 9.48 -8.75
C PRO A 242 -18.24 10.04 -7.93
N ALA A 243 -19.10 10.84 -8.56
CA ALA A 243 -20.32 11.42 -7.97
C ALA A 243 -21.15 10.41 -7.15
N ALA A 244 -21.33 9.20 -7.68
CA ALA A 244 -22.08 8.12 -7.03
C ALA A 244 -21.52 7.69 -5.66
N LYS A 245 -20.26 8.03 -5.37
CA LYS A 245 -19.62 7.77 -4.07
C LYS A 245 -19.58 9.01 -3.17
N VAL A 246 -20.01 10.19 -3.62
CA VAL A 246 -19.97 11.43 -2.81
C VAL A 246 -21.23 11.58 -1.99
N THR A 247 -21.27 10.85 -0.87
CA THR A 247 -22.34 10.92 0.13
C THR A 247 -22.28 12.23 0.93
N GLN A 248 -23.32 12.51 1.72
CA GLN A 248 -23.35 13.67 2.61
C GLN A 248 -22.22 13.65 3.65
N GLU A 249 -21.88 12.46 4.15
CA GLU A 249 -20.77 12.27 5.08
C GLU A 249 -19.42 12.60 4.41
N ILE A 250 -19.17 12.06 3.22
CA ILE A 250 -17.95 12.31 2.45
C ILE A 250 -17.83 13.80 2.10
N ALA A 251 -18.92 14.43 1.68
CA ALA A 251 -18.98 15.84 1.37
C ALA A 251 -18.58 16.72 2.57
N ARG A 252 -19.10 16.41 3.76
CA ARG A 252 -18.75 17.09 5.02
C ARG A 252 -17.26 16.96 5.35
N ILE A 253 -16.72 15.74 5.33
CA ILE A 253 -15.32 15.47 5.68
C ILE A 253 -14.36 16.14 4.70
N ARG A 254 -14.70 16.10 3.41
CA ARG A 254 -13.84 16.61 2.34
C ARG A 254 -14.01 18.11 2.09
N GLY A 255 -15.07 18.75 2.59
CA GLY A 255 -15.38 20.16 2.29
C GLY A 255 -15.76 20.38 0.82
N ILE A 256 -16.60 19.51 0.27
CA ILE A 256 -17.04 19.52 -1.15
C ILE A 256 -18.57 19.41 -1.28
N PRO A 257 -19.16 19.77 -2.43
CA PRO A 257 -20.59 19.55 -2.68
C PRO A 257 -20.99 18.07 -2.77
N VAL A 258 -22.19 17.73 -2.32
CA VAL A 258 -22.76 16.37 -2.39
C VAL A 258 -23.04 15.97 -3.84
N GLY A 259 -22.80 14.70 -4.19
CA GLY A 259 -23.21 14.12 -5.47
C GLY A 259 -22.46 14.64 -6.71
N GLN A 260 -21.36 15.37 -6.53
CA GLN A 260 -20.54 15.85 -7.65
C GLN A 260 -19.25 15.05 -7.75
N THR A 261 -18.87 14.66 -8.97
CA THR A 261 -17.57 14.01 -9.21
C THR A 261 -16.48 15.01 -8.88
N VAL A 262 -15.51 14.58 -8.07
CA VAL A 262 -14.39 15.44 -7.69
C VAL A 262 -13.12 14.97 -8.38
N HIS A 263 -12.50 15.91 -9.07
CA HIS A 263 -11.16 15.79 -9.64
C HIS A 263 -10.21 16.63 -8.80
N SER A 264 -9.22 15.98 -8.21
CA SER A 264 -8.15 16.71 -7.54
C SER A 264 -7.18 17.26 -8.60
N PRO A 265 -6.54 18.42 -8.37
CA PRO A 265 -5.47 18.89 -9.23
C PRO A 265 -4.34 17.87 -9.37
N ALA A 266 -3.57 17.95 -10.46
CA ALA A 266 -2.39 17.09 -10.66
C ALA A 266 -1.20 17.48 -9.76
N PHE A 267 -1.19 18.72 -9.25
CA PHE A 267 -0.10 19.31 -8.48
C PHE A 267 -0.64 20.00 -7.22
N HIS A 268 0.24 20.21 -6.26
CA HIS A 268 -0.06 21.00 -5.07
C HIS A 268 -0.07 22.49 -5.42
N THR A 269 -1.11 23.23 -5.01
CA THR A 269 -1.15 24.69 -5.21
C THR A 269 -0.46 25.49 -4.11
N ALA A 270 0.11 24.82 -3.09
CA ALA A 270 0.75 25.45 -1.95
C ALA A 270 2.26 25.67 -2.15
N PHE A 271 2.86 24.94 -3.10
CA PHE A 271 4.27 24.99 -3.46
C PHE A 271 4.43 24.52 -4.91
N ASP A 272 5.47 24.97 -5.59
CA ASP A 272 5.74 24.68 -7.01
C ASP A 272 7.19 24.23 -7.29
N SER A 273 8.02 24.13 -6.25
CA SER A 273 9.43 23.71 -6.31
C SER A 273 9.82 22.88 -5.08
N PRO A 274 10.91 22.10 -5.16
CA PRO A 274 11.47 21.41 -3.99
C PRO A 274 11.79 22.37 -2.84
N ASP A 275 12.31 23.56 -3.12
CA ASP A 275 12.61 24.57 -2.10
C ASP A 275 11.36 25.06 -1.36
N ALA A 276 10.31 25.43 -2.11
CA ALA A 276 9.03 25.83 -1.52
C ALA A 276 8.32 24.67 -0.79
N LEU A 277 8.52 23.42 -1.25
CA LEU A 277 8.06 22.23 -0.55
C LEU A 277 8.74 22.10 0.82
N LEU A 278 10.04 22.40 0.93
CA LEU A 278 10.75 22.36 2.21
C LEU A 278 10.23 23.42 3.17
N ASP A 279 9.97 24.65 2.71
CA ASP A 279 9.33 25.68 3.53
C ASP A 279 7.95 25.25 4.02
N PHE A 280 7.18 24.59 3.15
CA PHE A 280 5.87 24.07 3.51
C PHE A 280 5.97 22.93 4.55
N VAL A 281 6.95 22.03 4.42
CA VAL A 281 7.23 20.98 5.41
C VAL A 281 7.56 21.57 6.78
N GLU A 282 8.44 22.57 6.83
CA GLU A 282 8.82 23.22 8.08
C GLU A 282 7.65 23.98 8.72
N LEU A 283 6.84 24.71 7.93
CA LEU A 283 5.62 25.36 8.41
C LEU A 283 4.68 24.35 9.09
N LEU A 284 4.42 23.22 8.44
CA LEU A 284 3.55 22.18 8.99
C LEU A 284 4.12 21.60 10.28
N ALA A 285 5.43 21.35 10.31
CA ALA A 285 6.11 20.78 11.48
C ALA A 285 6.17 21.76 12.66
N GLU A 286 6.37 23.05 12.43
CA GLU A 286 6.37 24.09 13.47
C GLU A 286 4.98 24.22 14.11
N GLU A 287 3.96 24.34 13.26
CA GLU A 287 2.57 24.62 13.67
C GLU A 287 1.90 23.41 14.35
N THR A 288 2.29 22.20 13.98
CA THR A 288 1.68 20.97 14.52
C THR A 288 2.60 20.24 15.52
N GLY A 289 3.91 20.42 15.41
CA GLY A 289 4.93 19.66 16.14
C GLY A 289 5.13 18.24 15.63
N LEU A 290 4.35 17.80 14.65
CA LEU A 290 4.38 16.45 14.11
C LEU A 290 5.55 16.28 13.12
N PRO A 291 6.12 15.07 13.00
CA PRO A 291 6.96 14.72 11.87
C PRO A 291 6.19 14.84 10.55
N VAL A 292 6.84 15.44 9.54
CA VAL A 292 6.27 15.69 8.21
C VAL A 292 7.16 15.07 7.15
N GLY A 293 6.57 14.23 6.30
CA GLY A 293 7.26 13.55 5.22
C GLY A 293 6.53 13.64 3.90
N ILE A 294 7.14 13.04 2.87
CA ILE A 294 6.57 13.03 1.52
C ILE A 294 6.32 11.60 1.04
N LYS A 295 5.31 11.43 0.19
CA LYS A 295 5.07 10.20 -0.55
C LYS A 295 5.16 10.45 -2.05
N SER A 296 5.94 9.64 -2.75
CA SER A 296 6.07 9.76 -4.20
C SER A 296 6.38 8.42 -4.88
N ALA A 297 5.81 8.24 -6.06
CA ALA A 297 6.31 7.31 -7.05
C ALA A 297 7.50 7.92 -7.80
N VAL A 298 8.42 7.08 -8.24
CA VAL A 298 9.67 7.54 -8.85
C VAL A 298 9.57 7.44 -10.37
N GLY A 299 9.82 8.55 -11.06
CA GLY A 299 9.92 8.62 -12.51
C GLY A 299 11.26 9.22 -12.89
N GLU A 300 11.28 10.53 -13.10
CA GLU A 300 12.51 11.31 -13.23
C GLU A 300 13.23 11.50 -11.89
N LEU A 301 14.53 11.86 -11.95
CA LEU A 301 15.40 11.99 -10.78
C LEU A 301 15.79 13.44 -10.45
N ASP A 302 15.51 14.41 -11.32
CA ASP A 302 15.89 15.81 -11.14
C ASP A 302 15.27 16.39 -9.87
N PHE A 303 13.98 16.08 -9.61
CA PHE A 303 13.32 16.46 -8.35
C PHE A 303 14.07 15.93 -7.12
N TRP A 304 14.54 14.68 -7.18
CA TRP A 304 15.22 14.03 -6.05
C TRP A 304 16.61 14.60 -5.83
N ASN A 305 17.34 14.86 -6.92
CA ASN A 305 18.66 15.48 -6.88
C ASN A 305 18.58 16.87 -6.23
N GLU A 306 17.65 17.70 -6.71
CA GLU A 306 17.44 19.06 -6.19
C GLU A 306 17.00 19.03 -4.71
N LEU A 307 16.04 18.17 -4.35
CA LEU A 307 15.60 18.00 -2.97
C LEU A 307 16.76 17.59 -2.06
N ALA A 308 17.61 16.67 -2.51
CA ALA A 308 18.75 16.20 -1.75
C ALA A 308 19.81 17.29 -1.56
N ASP A 309 20.14 18.05 -2.62
CA ASP A 309 21.09 19.18 -2.55
C ASP A 309 20.61 20.26 -1.56
N LEU A 310 19.31 20.60 -1.59
CA LEU A 310 18.72 21.58 -0.68
C LEU A 310 18.71 21.09 0.78
N MET A 311 18.40 19.81 1.01
CA MET A 311 18.42 19.21 2.35
C MET A 311 19.83 19.03 2.92
N ALA A 312 20.83 18.85 2.07
CA ALA A 312 22.23 18.73 2.48
C ALA A 312 22.87 20.09 2.81
N SER A 313 22.43 21.15 2.12
CA SER A 313 22.96 22.51 2.27
C SER A 313 22.22 23.36 3.32
N SER A 314 21.15 22.85 3.94
CA SER A 314 20.34 23.59 4.91
C SER A 314 19.87 22.73 6.07
N ASP A 315 19.32 23.38 7.11
CA ASP A 315 18.68 22.71 8.24
C ASP A 315 17.21 22.30 7.95
N ARG A 316 16.68 22.64 6.76
CA ARG A 316 15.31 22.26 6.35
C ARG A 316 15.27 20.82 5.83
N GLY A 317 14.11 20.18 5.88
CA GLY A 317 13.90 18.92 5.17
C GLY A 317 12.80 18.03 5.72
N VAL A 318 12.53 16.96 4.98
CA VAL A 318 11.52 15.96 5.35
C VAL A 318 12.01 15.04 6.46
N ASP A 319 11.09 14.57 7.30
CA ASP A 319 11.35 13.61 8.38
C ASP A 319 11.26 12.16 7.90
N PHE A 320 10.50 11.91 6.83
CA PHE A 320 10.40 10.60 6.19
C PHE A 320 10.06 10.71 4.71
N ILE A 321 10.44 9.67 3.95
CA ILE A 321 10.13 9.53 2.53
C ILE A 321 9.47 8.18 2.30
N ALA A 322 8.23 8.19 1.81
CA ALA A 322 7.51 7.01 1.37
C ALA A 322 7.64 6.84 -0.15
N ILE A 323 8.37 5.82 -0.59
CA ILE A 323 8.52 5.47 -2.00
C ILE A 323 7.47 4.44 -2.40
N ASP A 324 6.62 4.81 -3.35
CA ASP A 324 5.55 3.95 -3.87
C ASP A 324 5.92 3.41 -5.24
N GLY A 325 6.18 2.11 -5.36
CA GLY A 325 6.47 1.47 -6.64
C GLY A 325 5.31 1.56 -7.62
N GLY A 326 5.61 1.57 -8.92
CA GLY A 326 4.60 1.59 -10.00
C GLY A 326 3.61 0.43 -9.94
N GLU A 327 3.96 -0.65 -9.24
CA GLU A 327 3.07 -1.77 -8.95
C GLU A 327 1.94 -1.42 -7.97
N GLY A 328 1.92 -0.20 -7.42
CA GLY A 328 0.95 0.30 -6.44
C GLY A 328 -0.51 0.11 -6.84
N GLY A 329 -1.40 0.06 -5.86
CA GLY A 329 -2.84 -0.08 -6.08
C GLY A 329 -3.56 1.25 -6.31
N THR A 330 -4.74 1.20 -6.92
CA THR A 330 -5.66 2.34 -6.99
C THR A 330 -7.12 1.88 -7.06
N GLY A 331 -8.03 2.70 -6.55
CA GLY A 331 -9.46 2.50 -6.73
C GLY A 331 -9.93 2.77 -8.16
N ALA A 332 -9.24 3.68 -8.87
CA ALA A 332 -9.50 4.06 -10.26
C ALA A 332 -8.26 4.73 -10.87
N ALA A 333 -7.84 4.28 -12.05
CA ALA A 333 -6.81 4.93 -12.88
C ALA A 333 -7.03 4.57 -14.35
N PRO A 334 -6.58 5.43 -15.29
CA PRO A 334 -6.45 5.03 -16.68
C PRO A 334 -5.42 3.91 -16.82
N LEU A 335 -5.65 2.97 -17.75
CA LEU A 335 -4.79 1.80 -17.96
C LEU A 335 -3.33 2.18 -18.24
N ALA A 336 -3.11 3.17 -19.12
CA ALA A 336 -1.76 3.62 -19.48
C ALA A 336 -0.95 4.10 -18.27
N PHE A 337 -1.61 4.68 -17.26
CA PHE A 337 -0.94 5.13 -16.04
C PHE A 337 -0.57 3.95 -15.13
N SER A 338 -1.49 2.99 -14.97
CA SER A 338 -1.27 1.81 -14.14
C SER A 338 -0.13 0.92 -14.65
N ASP A 339 0.04 0.83 -15.97
CA ASP A 339 0.94 -0.16 -16.58
C ASP A 339 2.30 0.41 -17.00
N HIS A 340 2.40 1.74 -17.23
CA HIS A 340 3.55 2.32 -17.91
C HIS A 340 4.13 3.59 -17.29
N VAL A 341 3.58 4.10 -16.19
CA VAL A 341 4.06 5.36 -15.61
C VAL A 341 4.58 5.11 -14.20
N SER A 342 5.83 5.53 -13.96
CA SER A 342 6.71 5.27 -12.79
C SER A 342 7.46 3.94 -12.81
N LEU A 343 8.56 3.92 -12.07
CA LEU A 343 9.46 2.79 -11.92
C LEU A 343 8.89 1.74 -10.94
N PRO A 344 9.18 0.45 -11.17
CA PRO A 344 9.03 -0.60 -10.17
C PRO A 344 9.71 -0.24 -8.85
N PHE A 345 9.12 -0.64 -7.71
CA PHE A 345 9.60 -0.28 -6.37
C PHE A 345 11.11 -0.46 -6.20
N LYS A 346 11.64 -1.64 -6.55
CA LYS A 346 13.06 -1.99 -6.35
C LYS A 346 14.01 -1.01 -7.07
N LEU A 347 13.62 -0.55 -8.27
CA LEU A 347 14.43 0.40 -9.06
C LEU A 347 14.22 1.84 -8.60
N GLY A 348 12.97 2.23 -8.34
CA GLY A 348 12.66 3.58 -7.88
C GLY A 348 13.29 3.88 -6.51
N PHE A 349 13.11 2.96 -5.55
CA PHE A 349 13.64 3.10 -4.19
C PHE A 349 15.16 3.24 -4.18
N THR A 350 15.87 2.33 -4.86
CA THR A 350 17.33 2.28 -4.81
C THR A 350 17.98 3.49 -5.45
N ARG A 351 17.38 4.04 -6.52
CA ARG A 351 17.83 5.30 -7.13
C ARG A 351 17.69 6.47 -6.17
N VAL A 352 16.52 6.64 -5.56
CA VAL A 352 16.29 7.74 -4.60
C VAL A 352 17.14 7.57 -3.34
N TYR A 353 17.23 6.35 -2.81
CA TYR A 353 18.04 6.06 -1.63
C TYR A 353 19.50 6.46 -1.88
N ARG A 354 20.06 6.09 -3.04
CA ARG A 354 21.43 6.45 -3.42
C ARG A 354 21.65 7.96 -3.46
N GLU A 355 20.80 8.71 -4.16
CA GLU A 355 20.95 10.18 -4.25
C GLU A 355 20.99 10.85 -2.86
N LEU A 356 20.18 10.33 -1.93
CA LEU A 356 20.11 10.79 -0.54
C LEU A 356 21.31 10.28 0.27
N ALA A 357 21.79 9.08 -0.01
CA ALA A 357 22.90 8.46 0.70
C ALA A 357 24.25 9.11 0.36
N GLU A 358 24.48 9.43 -0.92
CA GLU A 358 25.67 10.15 -1.41
C GLU A 358 25.86 11.52 -0.74
N ARG A 359 24.75 12.11 -0.28
CA ARG A 359 24.73 13.39 0.46
C ARG A 359 24.64 13.23 1.98
N GLY A 360 24.78 12.00 2.49
CA GLY A 360 24.74 11.70 3.92
C GLY A 360 23.37 11.89 4.59
N LEU A 361 22.28 12.00 3.81
CA LEU A 361 20.93 12.26 4.33
C LEU A 361 20.20 11.00 4.78
N HIS A 362 20.60 9.84 4.27
CA HIS A 362 19.91 8.56 4.48
C HIS A 362 19.79 8.13 5.95
N GLU A 363 20.69 8.57 6.83
CA GLU A 363 20.61 8.32 8.28
C GLU A 363 19.61 9.25 8.99
N ARG A 364 19.34 10.43 8.41
CA ARG A 364 18.47 11.47 9.02
C ARG A 364 17.00 11.35 8.61
N ILE A 365 16.68 10.42 7.72
CA ILE A 365 15.35 10.24 7.14
C ILE A 365 14.88 8.81 7.39
N VAL A 366 13.62 8.65 7.76
CA VAL A 366 12.97 7.34 7.80
C VAL A 366 12.44 7.01 6.40
N PHE A 367 12.89 5.89 5.83
CA PHE A 367 12.41 5.43 4.53
C PHE A 367 11.26 4.44 4.69
N VAL A 368 10.18 4.65 3.93
CA VAL A 368 9.02 3.77 3.91
C VAL A 368 8.82 3.22 2.51
N GLY A 369 8.75 1.90 2.37
CA GLY A 369 8.46 1.26 1.09
C GLY A 369 6.98 0.91 0.92
N SER A 370 6.42 1.13 -0.27
CA SER A 370 5.15 0.53 -0.69
C SER A 370 5.18 0.11 -2.16
N GLY A 371 4.32 -0.84 -2.53
CA GLY A 371 4.30 -1.42 -3.89
C GLY A 371 4.41 -2.95 -3.88
N LYS A 372 3.41 -3.64 -3.31
CA LYS A 372 3.37 -5.12 -3.19
C LYS A 372 4.39 -5.71 -2.20
N LEU A 373 4.69 -4.96 -1.13
CA LEU A 373 5.64 -5.37 -0.08
C LEU A 373 4.99 -6.14 1.07
N GLY A 374 3.68 -6.42 1.03
CA GLY A 374 2.99 -7.09 2.14
C GLY A 374 3.17 -8.61 2.20
N LEU A 375 4.27 -9.13 1.66
CA LEU A 375 4.69 -10.53 1.71
C LEU A 375 6.08 -10.61 2.35
N PRO A 376 6.41 -11.66 3.13
CA PRO A 376 7.61 -11.69 3.96
C PRO A 376 8.91 -11.45 3.18
N GLN A 377 9.09 -12.14 2.06
CA GLN A 377 10.29 -12.03 1.20
C GLN A 377 10.42 -10.66 0.54
N ASN A 378 9.30 -10.05 0.13
CA ASN A 378 9.31 -8.73 -0.50
C ASN A 378 9.60 -7.63 0.53
N ALA A 379 9.00 -7.73 1.71
CA ALA A 379 9.26 -6.82 2.82
C ALA A 379 10.73 -6.92 3.27
N LEU A 380 11.25 -8.13 3.51
CA LEU A 380 12.64 -8.32 3.94
C LEU A 380 13.65 -7.76 2.94
N PHE A 381 13.40 -7.96 1.64
CA PHE A 381 14.20 -7.33 0.59
C PHE A 381 14.16 -5.82 0.65
N ALA A 382 12.98 -5.23 0.88
CA ALA A 382 12.87 -3.78 1.02
C ALA A 382 13.70 -3.25 2.20
N PHE A 383 13.70 -3.96 3.33
CA PHE A 383 14.56 -3.61 4.47
C PHE A 383 16.05 -3.69 4.10
N SER A 384 16.49 -4.71 3.36
CA SER A 384 17.91 -4.86 3.02
C SER A 384 18.46 -3.83 2.06
N ILE A 385 17.60 -3.20 1.26
CA ILE A 385 17.97 -2.08 0.40
C ILE A 385 17.80 -0.70 1.06
N GLY A 386 17.37 -0.63 2.32
CA GLY A 386 17.35 0.61 3.11
C GLY A 386 15.98 1.11 3.59
N CYS A 387 14.88 0.35 3.43
CA CYS A 387 13.63 0.71 4.10
C CYS A 387 13.75 0.57 5.62
N ASP A 388 13.17 1.52 6.34
CA ASP A 388 13.00 1.47 7.79
C ASP A 388 11.61 0.95 8.18
N MET A 389 10.61 1.11 7.29
CA MET A 389 9.26 0.58 7.42
C MET A 389 8.68 0.18 6.06
N VAL A 390 7.64 -0.66 6.06
CA VAL A 390 6.81 -0.94 4.88
C VAL A 390 5.37 -0.53 5.14
N ALA A 391 4.71 -0.02 4.10
CA ALA A 391 3.31 0.38 4.11
C ALA A 391 2.49 -0.51 3.18
N VAL A 392 1.58 -1.31 3.74
CA VAL A 392 0.77 -2.31 3.03
C VAL A 392 -0.65 -1.79 2.77
N ALA A 393 -1.17 -1.98 1.56
CA ALA A 393 -2.52 -1.52 1.20
C ALA A 393 -3.37 -2.67 0.68
N ARG A 394 -3.02 -3.23 -0.48
CA ARG A 394 -3.83 -4.29 -1.11
C ARG A 394 -3.86 -5.55 -0.26
N GLU A 395 -2.76 -5.89 0.39
CA GLU A 395 -2.65 -7.01 1.31
C GLU A 395 -3.51 -6.79 2.56
N ALA A 396 -3.54 -5.56 3.10
CA ALA A 396 -4.49 -5.18 4.15
C ALA A 396 -5.95 -5.30 3.67
N MET A 397 -6.25 -4.89 2.43
CA MET A 397 -7.57 -5.06 1.83
C MET A 397 -7.94 -6.55 1.69
N LEU A 398 -7.01 -7.41 1.26
CA LEU A 398 -7.18 -8.86 1.16
C LEU A 398 -7.43 -9.45 2.56
N ALA A 399 -6.68 -9.01 3.57
CA ALA A 399 -6.84 -9.44 4.96
C ALA A 399 -8.27 -9.17 5.47
N ILE A 400 -8.85 -8.00 5.16
CA ILE A 400 -10.24 -7.65 5.52
C ILE A 400 -11.30 -8.22 4.57
N GLY A 401 -10.93 -8.93 3.51
CA GLY A 401 -11.87 -9.67 2.65
C GLY A 401 -12.02 -9.16 1.21
N CYS A 402 -11.11 -8.35 0.70
CA CYS A 402 -10.97 -8.17 -0.75
C CYS A 402 -10.69 -9.54 -1.39
N ILE A 403 -11.27 -9.76 -2.58
CA ILE A 403 -11.08 -10.98 -3.37
C ILE A 403 -10.38 -10.72 -4.70
N GLN A 404 -9.78 -9.54 -4.88
CA GLN A 404 -9.18 -9.11 -6.15
C GLN A 404 -10.19 -9.08 -7.32
N ALA A 405 -11.44 -8.67 -7.06
CA ALA A 405 -12.47 -8.57 -8.10
C ALA A 405 -12.21 -7.45 -9.14
N GLN A 406 -11.29 -6.52 -8.87
CA GLN A 406 -10.91 -5.39 -9.74
C GLN A 406 -12.06 -4.45 -10.18
N LYS A 407 -13.21 -4.52 -9.48
CA LYS A 407 -14.41 -3.68 -9.70
C LYS A 407 -14.49 -2.47 -8.76
N CYS A 408 -13.36 -2.01 -8.24
CA CYS A 408 -13.30 -0.95 -7.21
C CYS A 408 -13.91 0.38 -7.71
N HIS A 409 -13.64 0.75 -8.97
CA HIS A 409 -14.11 2.00 -9.59
C HIS A 409 -15.61 2.00 -9.90
N THR A 410 -16.23 0.82 -10.08
CA THR A 410 -17.64 0.71 -10.49
C THR A 410 -18.62 0.95 -9.34
N GLY A 411 -18.14 0.97 -8.09
CA GLY A 411 -19.00 1.02 -6.90
C GLY A 411 -19.71 -0.31 -6.59
N HIS A 412 -19.42 -1.40 -7.30
CA HIS A 412 -20.06 -2.71 -7.09
C HIS A 412 -19.09 -3.74 -6.51
N CYS A 413 -18.26 -3.33 -5.55
CA CYS A 413 -17.36 -4.24 -4.85
C CYS A 413 -18.18 -5.31 -4.10
N PRO A 414 -18.05 -6.60 -4.44
CA PRO A 414 -18.94 -7.65 -3.93
C PRO A 414 -18.75 -7.94 -2.44
N THR A 415 -17.60 -7.57 -1.87
CA THR A 415 -17.25 -7.84 -0.47
C THR A 415 -17.41 -6.65 0.45
N GLY A 416 -17.98 -5.54 -0.04
CA GLY A 416 -18.25 -4.36 0.79
C GLY A 416 -17.01 -3.50 1.10
N VAL A 417 -15.83 -3.84 0.57
CA VAL A 417 -14.58 -3.10 0.85
C VAL A 417 -14.51 -1.76 0.14
N ALA A 418 -14.71 -1.72 -1.20
CA ALA A 418 -14.49 -0.54 -2.03
C ALA A 418 -15.80 -0.02 -2.68
N THR A 419 -16.86 0.11 -1.88
CA THR A 419 -18.21 0.52 -2.32
C THR A 419 -18.89 1.39 -1.28
N GLN A 420 -19.86 2.20 -1.71
CA GLN A 420 -20.76 2.95 -0.84
C GLN A 420 -22.20 2.39 -0.89
N ASN A 421 -22.43 1.25 -1.55
CA ASN A 421 -23.75 0.62 -1.65
C ASN A 421 -24.11 -0.09 -0.32
N PRO A 422 -25.17 0.32 0.40
CA PRO A 422 -25.53 -0.25 1.70
C PRO A 422 -25.74 -1.77 1.68
N TRP A 423 -26.27 -2.31 0.58
CA TRP A 423 -26.49 -3.76 0.42
C TRP A 423 -25.19 -4.56 0.37
N LEU A 424 -24.13 -3.98 -0.21
CA LEU A 424 -22.83 -4.63 -0.32
C LEU A 424 -21.99 -4.37 0.93
N VAL A 425 -22.02 -3.15 1.46
CA VAL A 425 -21.29 -2.73 2.66
C VAL A 425 -21.67 -3.59 3.87
N ARG A 426 -22.94 -3.98 4.01
CA ARG A 426 -23.38 -4.85 5.13
C ARG A 426 -22.63 -6.19 5.23
N GLY A 427 -22.04 -6.66 4.13
CA GLY A 427 -21.27 -7.92 4.11
C GLY A 427 -19.91 -7.80 4.83
N LEU A 428 -19.46 -6.58 5.10
CA LEU A 428 -18.19 -6.31 5.76
C LEU A 428 -18.43 -5.95 7.24
N VAL A 429 -18.25 -6.93 8.13
CA VAL A 429 -18.42 -6.75 9.58
C VAL A 429 -17.12 -6.25 10.21
N PRO A 430 -17.03 -5.00 10.71
CA PRO A 430 -15.75 -4.42 11.10
C PRO A 430 -15.04 -5.11 12.25
N SER A 431 -15.78 -5.63 13.24
CA SER A 431 -15.20 -6.33 14.39
C SER A 431 -14.44 -7.60 13.98
N ASP A 432 -15.02 -8.41 13.09
CA ASP A 432 -14.36 -9.58 12.49
C ASP A 432 -13.15 -9.16 11.63
N LYS A 433 -13.33 -8.13 10.79
CA LYS A 433 -12.29 -7.70 9.87
C LYS A 433 -11.11 -7.03 10.56
N ALA A 434 -11.33 -6.35 11.69
CA ALA A 434 -10.28 -5.77 12.51
C ALA A 434 -9.34 -6.84 13.06
N ALA A 435 -9.88 -7.91 13.64
CA ALA A 435 -9.08 -9.04 14.12
C ALA A 435 -8.28 -9.68 12.97
N ARG A 436 -8.90 -9.83 11.80
CA ARG A 436 -8.22 -10.37 10.61
C ARG A 436 -7.04 -9.53 10.14
N LEU A 437 -7.20 -8.19 10.12
CA LEU A 437 -6.09 -7.31 9.78
C LEU A 437 -4.96 -7.42 10.81
N ALA A 438 -5.30 -7.41 12.10
CA ALA A 438 -4.31 -7.50 13.16
C ALA A 438 -3.50 -8.79 13.08
N ASN A 439 -4.18 -9.93 12.89
CA ASN A 439 -3.55 -11.23 12.69
C ASN A 439 -2.58 -11.24 11.50
N TYR A 440 -3.01 -10.70 10.36
CA TYR A 440 -2.15 -10.60 9.18
C TYR A 440 -0.88 -9.79 9.45
N VAL A 441 -0.99 -8.63 10.09
CA VAL A 441 0.16 -7.79 10.43
C VAL A 441 1.10 -8.51 11.39
N MET A 442 0.56 -9.16 12.43
CA MET A 442 1.35 -9.91 13.41
C MET A 442 2.09 -11.10 12.77
N VAL A 443 1.43 -11.85 11.88
CA VAL A 443 2.06 -12.97 11.16
C VAL A 443 3.15 -12.47 10.20
N LEU A 444 2.92 -11.37 9.48
CA LEU A 444 3.97 -10.80 8.61
C LEU A 444 5.20 -10.39 9.42
N ARG A 445 5.01 -9.77 10.60
CA ARG A 445 6.12 -9.44 11.52
C ARG A 445 6.84 -10.69 12.02
N GLN A 446 6.10 -11.71 12.43
CA GLN A 446 6.68 -12.97 12.88
C GLN A 446 7.55 -13.61 11.80
N GLU A 447 7.07 -13.68 10.55
CA GLU A 447 7.84 -14.20 9.42
C GLU A 447 9.07 -13.33 9.10
N LEU A 448 8.95 -12.00 9.20
CA LEU A 448 10.10 -11.10 9.06
C LEU A 448 11.19 -11.40 10.10
N LEU A 449 10.83 -11.61 11.37
CA LEU A 449 11.81 -11.95 12.41
C LEU A 449 12.43 -13.32 12.17
N LYS A 450 11.65 -14.33 11.80
CA LYS A 450 12.17 -15.66 11.44
C LYS A 450 13.19 -15.58 10.31
N LEU A 451 12.87 -14.85 9.24
CA LEU A 451 13.78 -14.68 8.11
C LEU A 451 15.01 -13.85 8.49
N SER A 452 14.85 -12.82 9.34
CA SER A 452 15.98 -12.04 9.87
C SER A 452 16.94 -12.91 10.66
N HIS A 453 16.42 -13.79 11.53
CA HIS A 453 17.23 -14.76 12.27
C HIS A 453 17.88 -15.79 11.37
N ALA A 454 17.19 -16.24 10.32
CA ALA A 454 17.80 -17.08 9.29
C ALA A 454 18.98 -16.35 8.61
N CYS A 455 18.93 -15.03 8.47
CA CYS A 455 20.04 -14.20 7.99
C CYS A 455 21.09 -13.85 9.06
N GLY A 456 20.92 -14.32 10.30
CA GLY A 456 21.86 -14.11 11.40
C GLY A 456 21.67 -12.81 12.20
N VAL A 457 20.55 -12.11 12.05
CA VAL A 457 20.32 -10.80 12.68
C VAL A 457 18.97 -10.73 13.41
N PRO A 458 18.86 -9.96 14.51
CA PRO A 458 17.65 -9.95 15.35
C PRO A 458 16.52 -9.07 14.80
N HIS A 459 16.77 -8.30 13.74
CA HIS A 459 15.83 -7.29 13.24
C HIS A 459 15.93 -7.18 11.71
N PRO A 460 14.81 -7.01 10.97
CA PRO A 460 14.81 -6.96 9.51
C PRO A 460 15.66 -5.83 8.93
N SER A 461 15.70 -4.66 9.57
CA SER A 461 16.55 -3.54 9.12
C SER A 461 18.06 -3.80 9.27
N LEU A 462 18.46 -4.90 9.91
CA LEU A 462 19.87 -5.29 10.04
C LEU A 462 20.27 -6.33 8.99
N VAL A 463 19.33 -6.77 8.15
CA VAL A 463 19.62 -7.70 7.06
C VAL A 463 20.35 -6.93 5.97
N ASP A 464 21.63 -7.24 5.79
CA ASP A 464 22.45 -6.59 4.77
C ASP A 464 21.98 -6.97 3.36
N ALA A 465 22.15 -6.05 2.40
CA ALA A 465 21.90 -6.28 0.98
C ALA A 465 22.56 -7.57 0.47
N ASP A 466 23.76 -7.91 0.94
CA ASP A 466 24.51 -9.11 0.53
C ASP A 466 23.89 -10.43 1.02
N ARG A 467 22.84 -10.38 1.86
CA ARG A 467 22.03 -11.55 2.24
C ARG A 467 21.02 -11.96 1.19
N PHE A 468 20.99 -11.29 0.05
CA PHE A 468 20.11 -11.63 -1.06
C PHE A 468 20.92 -11.86 -2.34
N GLU A 469 20.36 -12.70 -3.20
CA GLU A 469 20.79 -12.85 -4.58
C GLU A 469 19.57 -12.72 -5.49
N ILE A 470 19.75 -12.00 -6.59
CA ILE A 470 18.79 -11.92 -7.69
C ILE A 470 19.35 -12.79 -8.81
N LEU A 471 18.65 -13.88 -9.10
CA LEU A 471 19.02 -14.82 -10.15
C LEU A 471 18.58 -14.28 -11.51
N ASP A 472 19.44 -14.43 -12.51
CA ASP A 472 19.09 -14.26 -13.92
C ASP A 472 18.79 -15.61 -14.60
N ASP A 473 18.30 -15.57 -15.83
CA ASP A 473 17.83 -16.71 -16.61
C ASP A 473 18.96 -17.61 -17.17
N HIS A 474 20.18 -17.48 -16.66
CA HIS A 474 21.36 -18.20 -17.15
C HIS A 474 22.34 -18.60 -16.03
N PHE A 475 21.82 -18.95 -14.84
CA PHE A 475 22.61 -19.27 -13.63
C PHE A 475 23.50 -18.12 -13.12
N GLY A 476 23.31 -16.89 -13.60
CA GLY A 476 23.93 -15.72 -13.02
C GLY A 476 23.19 -15.27 -11.77
N ALA A 477 23.94 -14.77 -10.80
CA ALA A 477 23.42 -14.24 -9.55
C ALA A 477 24.20 -12.97 -9.19
N ARG A 478 23.47 -11.94 -8.77
CA ARG A 478 24.07 -10.69 -8.27
C ARG A 478 23.43 -10.30 -6.95
N THR A 479 24.23 -9.75 -6.04
CA THR A 479 23.65 -9.17 -4.82
C THR A 479 22.97 -7.84 -5.17
N PRO A 480 21.96 -7.42 -4.39
CA PRO A 480 21.40 -6.07 -4.48
C PRO A 480 22.47 -4.98 -4.37
N ARG A 481 23.52 -5.19 -3.56
CA ARG A 481 24.63 -4.23 -3.43
C ARG A 481 25.30 -3.99 -4.77
N GLU A 482 25.68 -5.07 -5.46
CA GLU A 482 26.30 -5.02 -6.78
C GLU A 482 25.35 -4.45 -7.84
N LEU A 483 24.09 -4.92 -7.84
CA LEU A 483 23.11 -4.55 -8.85
C LEU A 483 22.74 -3.06 -8.82
N PHE A 484 22.64 -2.49 -7.62
CA PHE A 484 22.21 -1.10 -7.43
C PHE A 484 23.38 -0.13 -7.19
N GLY A 485 24.62 -0.63 -7.14
CA GLY A 485 25.81 0.17 -6.92
C GLY A 485 25.85 0.80 -5.52
N TYR A 486 25.53 0.01 -4.49
CA TYR A 486 25.54 0.48 -3.10
C TYR A 486 26.94 0.41 -2.49
N GLU A 487 27.34 1.48 -1.78
CA GLU A 487 28.55 1.46 -0.96
C GLU A 487 28.39 0.57 0.28
N ALA A 488 29.50 0.16 0.88
CA ALA A 488 29.51 -0.64 2.10
C ALA A 488 28.70 0.04 3.22
N GLY A 489 27.77 -0.70 3.83
CA GLY A 489 26.89 -0.18 4.89
C GLY A 489 25.62 0.53 4.40
N TRP A 490 25.53 0.95 3.13
CA TRP A 490 24.25 1.41 2.57
C TRP A 490 23.21 0.30 2.59
N GLY A 491 21.97 0.68 2.89
CA GLY A 491 20.87 -0.25 3.18
C GLY A 491 20.69 -0.55 4.67
N LEU A 492 21.70 -0.30 5.51
CA LEU A 492 21.61 -0.45 6.96
C LEU A 492 21.31 0.91 7.65
N PRO A 493 20.65 0.91 8.82
CA PRO A 493 20.59 2.08 9.69
C PRO A 493 21.97 2.54 10.16
N GLY A 494 22.07 3.79 10.61
CA GLY A 494 23.30 4.35 11.20
C GLY A 494 23.74 3.58 12.45
N ALA A 495 25.02 3.72 12.84
CA ALA A 495 25.62 2.91 13.90
C ALA A 495 24.87 2.99 15.25
N ALA A 496 24.40 4.18 15.64
CA ALA A 496 23.64 4.38 16.86
C ALA A 496 22.27 3.67 16.82
N ASP A 497 21.56 3.76 15.69
CA ASP A 497 20.27 3.08 15.49
C ASP A 497 20.43 1.56 15.48
N ARG A 498 21.53 1.04 14.91
CA ARG A 498 21.85 -0.40 14.94
C ARG A 498 22.11 -0.90 16.37
N ALA A 499 22.82 -0.13 17.18
CA ALA A 499 23.05 -0.46 18.57
C ALA A 499 21.73 -0.44 19.36
N GLY A 500 20.96 0.64 19.22
CA GLY A 500 19.69 0.81 19.92
C GLY A 500 18.66 -0.25 19.54
N ILE A 501 18.55 -0.65 18.26
CA ILE A 501 17.59 -1.69 17.86
C ILE A 501 18.02 -3.07 18.36
N ARG A 502 19.32 -3.39 18.42
CA ARG A 502 19.79 -4.66 19.01
C ARG A 502 19.42 -4.76 20.48
N GLU A 503 19.64 -3.69 21.23
CA GLU A 503 19.26 -3.59 22.64
C GLU A 503 17.74 -3.78 22.82
N LEU A 504 16.92 -3.07 22.03
CA LEU A 504 15.45 -3.21 22.06
C LEU A 504 14.97 -4.62 21.71
N MET A 505 15.70 -5.32 20.84
CA MET A 505 15.40 -6.71 20.47
C MET A 505 16.01 -7.74 21.45
N GLY A 506 16.64 -7.29 22.54
CA GLY A 506 17.26 -8.17 23.54
C GLY A 506 18.51 -8.91 23.04
N ALA A 507 19.11 -8.45 21.94
CA ALA A 507 20.38 -8.95 21.42
C ALA A 507 21.50 -8.07 21.97
N GLY A 508 22.48 -8.66 22.67
CA GLY A 508 23.66 -7.94 23.16
C GLY A 508 24.45 -7.22 22.05
N PRO A 509 25.51 -6.45 22.41
CA PRO A 509 26.36 -5.80 21.41
C PRO A 509 26.90 -6.82 20.40
N ALA A 510 27.01 -6.42 19.13
CA ALA A 510 27.59 -7.28 18.09
C ALA A 510 29.04 -7.61 18.48
N GLY A 511 29.33 -8.91 18.58
CA GLY A 511 30.67 -9.44 18.88
C GLY A 511 31.63 -9.34 17.71
#